data_AF-A0A1X9WEC2-F1
#
_entry.id   AF-A0A1X9WEC2-F1
#
_cell.length_a   1.000
_cell.length_b   1.000
_cell.length_c   1.000
_cell.angle_alpha   90.00
_cell.angle_beta   90.00
_cell.angle_gamma   90.00
#
_symmetry.space_group_name_H-M   'P 1'
#
loop_
_entity.id
_entity.type
_entity.pdbx_description
1 polymer ?
#
loop_
_entity_poly.entity_id
_entity_poly.type
_entity_poly.pdbx_seq_one_letter_code
_entity_poly.pdbx_strand_id
1 'polypeptide(L)'
;MSRSSVCLILGTILLIVCLCEAAFTDRHYMPNNRQKRGFRGDAATRVAHGFGKRSYMGASRSRLAQLAMETPQGFSDTLDSLVDRSILTVDEFTQLLTMHPDILKALLRKFVDLDGDDILSTEELFTPTSKE
;
A
#
# COMPACT_ATOMS: atom_id res chain seq x y z
N MET A 1 -1.14 67.81 -4.27
CA MET A 1 -1.83 66.63 -4.83
C MET A 1 -2.74 66.06 -3.77
N SER A 2 -4.02 65.86 -4.05
CA SER A 2 -4.95 65.24 -3.10
C SER A 2 -4.55 63.78 -2.86
N ARG A 3 -4.74 63.27 -1.64
CA ARG A 3 -4.46 61.86 -1.32
C ARG A 3 -5.20 60.90 -2.27
N SER A 4 -6.40 61.29 -2.72
CA SER A 4 -7.17 60.57 -3.73
C SER A 4 -6.46 60.49 -5.10
N SER A 5 -5.80 61.57 -5.54
CA SER A 5 -5.04 61.58 -6.79
C SER A 5 -3.82 60.66 -6.72
N VAL A 6 -3.13 60.60 -5.57
CA VAL A 6 -1.99 59.70 -5.36
C VAL A 6 -2.44 58.23 -5.38
N CYS A 7 -3.54 57.89 -4.73
CA CYS A 7 -4.10 56.54 -4.74
C CYS A 7 -4.52 56.08 -6.14
N LEU A 8 -5.13 56.97 -6.93
CA LEU A 8 -5.52 56.66 -8.31
C LEU A 8 -4.28 56.39 -9.19
N ILE A 9 -3.24 57.21 -9.07
CA ILE A 9 -1.99 57.01 -9.82
C ILE A 9 -1.35 55.66 -9.45
N LEU A 10 -1.21 55.36 -8.16
CA LEU A 10 -0.65 54.08 -7.72
C LEU A 10 -1.48 52.88 -8.17
N GLY A 11 -2.81 52.98 -8.11
CA GLY A 11 -3.72 51.95 -8.60
C GLY A 11 -3.58 51.71 -10.10
N THR A 12 -3.47 52.77 -10.90
CA THR A 12 -3.26 52.65 -12.35
C THR A 12 -1.90 52.02 -12.69
N ILE A 13 -0.83 52.36 -11.97
CA ILE A 13 0.49 51.75 -12.17
C ILE A 13 0.45 50.26 -11.87
N LEU A 14 -0.18 49.85 -10.76
CA LEU A 14 -0.28 48.44 -10.39
C LEU A 14 -1.10 47.63 -11.40
N LEU A 15 -2.19 48.20 -11.92
CA LEU A 15 -2.99 47.59 -12.98
C LEU A 15 -2.19 47.38 -14.26
N ILE A 16 -1.39 48.37 -14.66
CA ILE A 16 -0.52 48.26 -15.85
C ILE A 16 0.51 47.14 -15.67
N VAL A 17 1.14 47.03 -14.49
CA VAL A 17 2.10 45.96 -14.20
C VAL A 17 1.44 44.58 -14.30
N CYS A 18 0.24 44.41 -13.74
CA CYS A 18 -0.51 43.15 -13.84
C CYS A 18 -0.85 42.78 -15.29
N LEU A 19 -1.24 43.75 -16.12
CA LEU A 19 -1.53 43.52 -17.54
C LEU A 19 -0.27 43.18 -18.34
N CYS A 20 0.87 43.79 -18.02
CA CYS A 20 2.15 43.47 -18.64
C CYS A 20 2.56 42.02 -18.34
N GLU A 21 2.48 41.56 -17.09
CA GLU A 21 2.72 40.16 -16.71
C GLU A 21 1.80 39.20 -17.46
N ALA A 22 0.49 39.48 -17.49
CA ALA A 22 -0.47 38.65 -18.23
C ALA A 22 -0.12 38.55 -19.73
N ALA A 23 0.22 39.67 -20.37
CA ALA A 23 0.60 39.68 -21.79
C ALA A 23 1.94 38.96 -22.08
N PHE A 24 2.88 38.97 -21.13
CA PHE A 24 4.15 38.24 -21.25
C PHE A 24 3.98 36.73 -21.00
N THR A 25 3.13 36.33 -20.06
CA THR A 25 2.85 34.91 -19.79
C THR A 25 2.17 34.19 -20.97
N ASP A 26 1.31 34.89 -21.72
CA ASP A 26 0.65 34.32 -22.90
C ASP A 26 1.65 33.99 -24.02
N ARG A 27 2.75 34.75 -24.14
CA ARG A 27 3.86 34.43 -25.07
C ARG A 27 4.69 33.23 -24.64
N HIS A 28 4.64 32.83 -23.38
CA HIS A 28 5.30 31.64 -22.85
C HIS A 28 4.38 30.41 -22.82
N TYR A 29 3.23 30.44 -23.49
CA TYR A 29 2.39 29.27 -23.70
C TYR A 29 3.14 28.23 -24.55
N MET A 30 3.92 27.39 -23.88
CA MET A 30 4.55 26.23 -24.48
C MET A 30 3.40 25.34 -24.98
N PRO A 31 3.26 25.13 -26.31
CA PRO A 31 2.28 24.18 -26.78
C PRO A 31 2.69 22.83 -26.21
N ASN A 32 1.81 22.20 -25.43
CA ASN A 32 2.01 20.84 -24.93
C ASN A 32 2.27 19.93 -26.13
N ASN A 33 3.54 19.71 -26.46
CA ASN A 33 3.98 18.83 -27.53
C ASN A 33 3.80 17.41 -27.00
N ARG A 34 2.55 16.95 -27.02
CA ARG A 34 2.22 15.57 -26.70
C ARG A 34 2.71 14.73 -27.85
N GLN A 35 3.93 14.24 -27.72
CA GLN A 35 4.55 13.31 -28.64
C GLN A 35 3.57 12.14 -28.82
N LYS A 36 2.92 12.05 -29.99
CA LYS A 36 2.06 10.92 -30.32
C LYS A 36 2.98 9.71 -30.47
N ARG A 37 3.10 8.95 -29.38
CA ARG A 37 3.83 7.68 -29.36
C ARG A 37 3.17 6.79 -30.41
N GLY A 38 3.83 6.63 -31.56
CA GLY A 38 3.33 5.82 -32.66
C GLY A 38 2.95 4.41 -32.18
N PHE A 39 2.10 3.74 -32.95
CA PHE A 39 1.69 2.37 -32.69
C PHE A 39 2.94 1.50 -32.67
N ARG A 40 3.48 1.21 -31.47
CA ARG A 40 4.72 0.44 -31.34
C ARG A 40 4.40 -0.92 -31.91
N GLY A 41 5.04 -1.20 -33.05
CA GLY A 41 5.01 -2.49 -33.70
C GLY A 41 5.21 -3.58 -32.66
N ASP A 42 4.29 -4.53 -32.77
CA ASP A 42 4.26 -5.79 -32.07
C ASP A 42 3.65 -5.78 -30.66
N ALA A 43 2.33 -5.98 -30.61
CA ALA A 43 1.64 -6.36 -29.40
C ALA A 43 2.17 -7.70 -28.84
N ALA A 44 2.74 -8.58 -29.68
CA ALA A 44 3.29 -9.86 -29.23
C ALA A 44 4.58 -9.68 -28.42
N THR A 45 5.44 -8.71 -28.74
CA THR A 45 6.65 -8.44 -27.94
C THR A 45 6.35 -7.82 -26.57
N ARG A 46 5.19 -7.18 -26.38
CA ARG A 46 4.77 -6.72 -25.04
C ARG A 46 4.22 -7.83 -24.16
N VAL A 47 3.75 -8.93 -24.74
CA VAL A 47 3.22 -10.09 -24.01
C VAL A 47 4.30 -11.15 -23.77
N ALA A 48 5.37 -11.15 -24.56
CA ALA A 48 6.45 -12.14 -24.48
C ALA A 48 7.39 -11.99 -23.25
N HIS A 49 7.35 -10.87 -22.52
CA HIS A 49 8.20 -10.65 -21.34
C HIS A 49 7.44 -10.68 -20.00
N GLY A 50 6.54 -11.65 -19.83
CA GLY A 50 5.82 -11.80 -18.56
C GLY A 50 5.01 -13.07 -18.33
N PHE A 51 4.87 -13.95 -19.32
CA PHE A 51 4.28 -15.28 -19.11
C PHE A 51 5.34 -16.27 -18.62
N GLY A 52 5.95 -15.95 -17.48
CA GLY A 52 6.99 -16.75 -16.86
C GLY A 52 6.84 -16.75 -15.36
N LYS A 53 6.25 -17.84 -14.85
CA LYS A 53 6.20 -18.23 -13.43
C LYS A 53 5.38 -17.30 -12.54
N ARG A 54 4.08 -17.58 -12.49
CA ARG A 54 3.29 -17.34 -11.28
C ARG A 54 3.87 -18.23 -10.18
N SER A 55 4.89 -17.76 -9.49
CA SER A 55 5.26 -18.30 -8.18
C SER A 55 4.09 -17.98 -7.26
N TYR A 56 3.15 -18.91 -7.12
CA TYR A 56 2.07 -18.84 -6.13
C TYR A 56 2.59 -18.77 -4.68
N MET A 57 3.92 -18.74 -4.48
CA MET A 57 4.56 -18.49 -3.18
C MET A 57 4.88 -17.01 -2.90
N GLY A 58 4.72 -16.08 -3.85
CA GLY A 58 5.14 -14.68 -3.68
C GLY A 58 4.13 -13.76 -2.98
N ALA A 59 2.83 -13.95 -3.23
CA ALA A 59 1.78 -13.09 -2.69
C ALA A 59 1.55 -13.30 -1.18
N SER A 60 1.77 -14.53 -0.70
CA SER A 60 1.78 -14.83 0.73
C SER A 60 3.04 -14.27 1.40
N ARG A 61 4.19 -14.31 0.72
CA ARG A 61 5.46 -13.76 1.23
C ARG A 61 5.47 -12.24 1.34
N SER A 62 4.84 -11.50 0.44
CA SER A 62 4.79 -10.03 0.56
C SER A 62 3.90 -9.56 1.72
N ARG A 63 2.78 -10.25 1.99
CA ARG A 63 1.96 -9.99 3.18
C ARG A 63 2.61 -10.48 4.47
N LEU A 64 3.25 -11.65 4.46
CA LEU A 64 4.05 -12.14 5.59
C LEU A 64 5.25 -11.22 5.87
N ALA A 65 5.92 -10.70 4.86
CA ALA A 65 7.05 -9.77 5.01
C ALA A 65 6.61 -8.41 5.59
N GLN A 66 5.40 -7.96 5.25
CA GLN A 66 4.81 -6.77 5.89
C GLN A 66 4.47 -7.02 7.36
N LEU A 67 3.92 -8.19 7.71
CA LEU A 67 3.69 -8.60 9.10
C LEU A 67 5.01 -8.88 9.86
N ALA A 68 6.05 -9.32 9.15
CA ALA A 68 7.39 -9.60 9.68
C ALA A 68 8.13 -8.33 10.11
N MET A 69 7.85 -7.17 9.49
CA MET A 69 8.42 -5.89 9.91
C MET A 69 7.79 -5.34 11.21
N GLU A 70 6.61 -5.82 11.59
CA GLU A 70 5.95 -5.45 12.85
C GLU A 70 6.18 -6.46 13.98
N THR A 71 6.76 -7.63 13.68
CA THR A 71 6.96 -8.70 14.67
C THR A 71 8.37 -8.68 15.27
N PRO A 72 8.51 -9.11 16.55
CA PRO A 72 9.81 -9.19 17.20
C PRO A 72 10.75 -10.13 16.42
N GLN A 73 12.02 -9.72 16.27
CA GLN A 73 13.04 -10.35 15.42
C GLN A 73 13.22 -11.87 15.59
N GLY A 74 12.75 -12.48 16.69
CA GLY A 74 12.82 -13.92 16.92
C GLY A 74 11.81 -14.78 16.14
N PHE A 75 10.79 -14.18 15.51
CA PHE A 75 9.72 -14.92 14.82
C PHE A 75 10.09 -15.34 13.38
N SER A 76 10.90 -14.52 12.70
CA SER A 76 11.33 -14.72 11.31
C SER A 76 12.11 -16.03 11.11
N ASP A 77 13.10 -16.28 11.96
CA ASP A 77 14.03 -17.42 11.81
C ASP A 77 13.34 -18.78 11.99
N THR A 78 12.34 -18.85 12.88
CA THR A 78 11.56 -20.07 13.08
C THR A 78 10.60 -20.36 11.93
N LEU A 79 10.04 -19.31 11.32
CA LEU A 79 9.07 -19.43 10.23
C LEU A 79 9.75 -19.87 8.94
N ASP A 80 10.95 -19.36 8.64
CA ASP A 80 11.76 -19.82 7.50
C ASP A 80 12.15 -21.30 7.62
N SER A 81 12.47 -21.78 8.83
CA SER A 81 12.74 -23.21 9.07
C SER A 81 11.49 -24.10 8.93
N LEU A 82 10.29 -23.55 9.13
CA LEU A 82 9.01 -24.27 9.00
C LEU A 82 8.51 -24.27 7.55
N VAL A 83 8.81 -23.23 6.77
CA VAL A 83 8.42 -23.15 5.34
C VAL A 83 9.06 -24.29 4.52
N ASP A 84 10.24 -24.78 4.92
CA ASP A 84 10.89 -25.93 4.29
C ASP A 84 10.24 -27.28 4.67
N ARG A 85 9.46 -27.35 5.75
CA ARG A 85 8.66 -28.53 6.14
C ARG A 85 7.18 -28.25 5.88
N SER A 86 6.72 -28.51 4.65
CA SER A 86 5.36 -28.17 4.22
C SER A 86 4.23 -28.93 4.95
N ILE A 87 4.55 -29.89 5.81
CA ILE A 87 3.59 -30.67 6.60
C ILE A 87 4.07 -30.67 8.05
N LEU A 88 3.18 -30.28 8.96
CA LEU A 88 3.38 -30.26 10.41
C LEU A 88 2.28 -31.10 11.06
N THR A 89 2.63 -31.93 12.03
CA THR A 89 1.62 -32.66 12.83
C THR A 89 0.93 -31.73 13.82
N VAL A 90 -0.24 -32.14 14.33
CA VAL A 90 -0.97 -31.37 15.35
C VAL A 90 -0.12 -31.21 16.62
N ASP A 91 0.58 -32.27 17.02
CA ASP A 91 1.44 -32.23 18.21
C ASP A 91 2.61 -31.26 18.04
N GLU A 92 3.30 -31.29 16.89
CA GLU A 92 4.35 -30.33 16.59
C GLU A 92 3.82 -28.89 16.53
N PHE A 93 2.60 -28.70 16.02
CA PHE A 93 1.95 -27.40 16.01
C PHE A 93 1.66 -26.88 17.43
N THR A 94 1.15 -27.73 18.32
CA THR A 94 0.90 -27.34 19.71
C THR A 94 2.18 -27.01 20.46
N GLN A 95 3.26 -27.75 20.22
CA GLN A 95 4.59 -27.45 20.77
C GLN A 95 5.09 -26.09 20.28
N LEU A 96 4.91 -25.78 19.00
CA LEU A 96 5.27 -24.50 18.40
C LEU A 96 4.48 -23.34 19.03
N LEU A 97 3.16 -23.50 19.19
CA LEU A 97 2.31 -22.49 19.85
C LEU A 97 2.68 -22.28 21.32
N THR A 98 3.16 -23.32 21.99
CA THR A 98 3.63 -23.24 23.38
C THR A 98 4.97 -22.50 23.47
N MET A 99 5.88 -22.72 22.51
CA MET A 99 7.17 -22.02 22.44
C MET A 99 7.01 -20.54 22.08
N HIS A 100 5.97 -20.19 21.33
CA HIS A 100 5.74 -18.83 20.84
C HIS A 100 4.30 -18.36 21.14
N PRO A 101 4.06 -17.79 22.34
CA PRO A 101 2.73 -17.35 22.75
C PRO A 101 2.16 -16.22 21.88
N ASP A 102 3.02 -15.47 21.19
CA ASP A 102 2.56 -14.38 20.30
C ASP A 102 1.86 -14.92 19.04
N ILE A 103 2.28 -16.09 18.54
CA ILE A 103 1.61 -16.77 17.42
C ILE A 103 0.23 -17.23 17.87
N LEU A 104 0.15 -17.82 19.05
CA LEU A 104 -1.11 -18.27 19.62
C LEU A 104 -2.08 -17.09 19.75
N LYS A 105 -1.61 -15.95 20.28
CA LYS A 105 -2.42 -14.72 20.36
C LYS A 105 -2.87 -14.24 18.99
N ALA A 106 -1.98 -14.21 18.00
CA ALA A 106 -2.31 -13.78 16.65
C ALA A 106 -3.34 -14.72 15.98
N LEU A 107 -3.24 -16.03 16.22
CA LEU A 107 -4.22 -17.00 15.73
C LEU A 107 -5.56 -16.86 16.43
N LEU A 108 -5.57 -16.70 17.76
CA LEU A 108 -6.79 -16.48 18.52
C LEU A 108 -7.50 -15.21 18.03
N ARG A 109 -6.75 -14.11 17.86
CA ARG A 109 -7.28 -12.85 17.32
C ARG A 109 -7.82 -12.99 15.90
N LYS A 110 -7.25 -13.89 15.09
CA LYS A 110 -7.61 -14.00 13.67
C LYS A 110 -8.75 -14.97 13.39
N PHE A 111 -8.85 -16.03 14.19
CA PHE A 111 -9.72 -17.17 13.91
C PHE A 111 -10.76 -17.44 14.99
N VAL A 112 -10.60 -16.90 16.19
CA VAL A 112 -11.52 -17.14 17.32
C VAL A 112 -12.22 -15.85 17.72
N ASP A 113 -11.49 -14.76 17.86
CA ASP A 113 -12.04 -13.41 18.06
C ASP A 113 -12.73 -12.96 16.75
N LEU A 114 -14.07 -12.99 16.74
CA LEU A 114 -14.86 -12.69 15.55
C LEU A 114 -15.24 -11.22 15.45
N ASP A 115 -15.37 -10.54 16.59
CA ASP A 115 -15.77 -9.14 16.67
C ASP A 115 -14.56 -8.18 16.76
N GLY A 116 -13.36 -8.69 17.01
CA GLY A 116 -12.10 -7.98 17.01
C GLY A 116 -11.87 -7.15 18.27
N ASP A 117 -12.56 -7.46 19.37
CA ASP A 117 -12.50 -6.71 20.63
C ASP A 117 -11.34 -7.13 21.56
N ASP A 118 -10.50 -8.07 21.11
CA ASP A 118 -9.39 -8.66 21.87
C ASP A 118 -9.85 -9.39 23.17
N ILE A 119 -11.14 -9.71 23.31
CA ILE A 119 -11.74 -10.51 24.37
C ILE A 119 -12.31 -11.79 23.74
N LEU A 120 -12.17 -12.92 24.45
CA LEU A 120 -12.69 -14.20 23.96
C LEU A 120 -13.95 -14.56 24.74
N SER A 121 -15.10 -14.46 24.09
CA SER A 121 -16.36 -14.92 24.65
C SER A 121 -16.47 -16.44 24.61
N THR A 122 -17.17 -17.03 25.58
CA THR A 122 -17.41 -18.49 25.58
C THR A 122 -18.19 -18.94 24.36
N GLU A 123 -19.05 -18.08 23.82
CA GLU A 123 -19.77 -18.34 22.58
C GLU A 123 -18.80 -18.46 21.40
N GLU A 124 -17.83 -17.55 21.26
CA GLU A 124 -16.84 -17.60 20.19
C GLU A 124 -15.90 -18.80 20.28
N LEU A 125 -15.56 -19.22 21.51
CA LEU A 125 -14.66 -20.35 21.75
C LEU A 125 -15.27 -21.70 21.30
N PHE A 126 -16.58 -21.84 21.41
CA PHE A 126 -17.28 -23.11 21.14
C PHE A 126 -18.18 -23.08 19.91
N THR A 127 -18.36 -21.93 19.26
CA THR A 127 -19.14 -21.88 18.03
C THR A 127 -18.31 -22.47 16.88
N PRO A 128 -18.74 -23.60 16.28
CA PRO A 128 -18.07 -24.09 15.09
C PRO A 128 -18.23 -23.03 14.01
N THR A 129 -17.13 -22.67 13.33
CA THR A 129 -17.17 -21.76 12.19
C THR A 129 -17.95 -22.41 11.04
N SER A 130 -19.28 -22.38 11.08
CA SER A 130 -20.14 -22.80 9.98
C SER A 130 -20.10 -21.68 8.94
N LYS A 131 -19.23 -21.85 7.94
CA LYS A 131 -19.38 -21.14 6.67
C LYS A 131 -20.39 -21.92 5.84
N GLU A 132 -21.61 -21.41 5.74
CA GLU A 132 -22.48 -21.68 4.57
C GLU A 132 -21.99 -20.87 3.35
#